data_AF-A0AAW2ZRQ8-F1
#
_entry.id   AF-A0AAW2ZRQ8-F1
#
_cell.length_a   1.000
_cell.length_b   1.000
_cell.length_c   1.000
_cell.angle_alpha   90.00
_cell.angle_beta   90.00
_cell.angle_gamma   90.00
#
_symmetry.space_group_name_H-M   'P 1'
#
loop_
_entity.id
_entity.type
_entity.pdbx_description
1 polymer ?
#
loop_
_entity_poly.entity_id
_entity_poly.type
_entity_poly.pdbx_seq_one_letter_code
_entity_poly.pdbx_strand_id
1 'polypeptide(L)'
;MSVEEAVCSSAVNSVYETKAKALVVLSNTGRSARLVAKYRPNCPIVCVTTRLQTCRQLNITQGVESVFFDADSLGHDEGKEDRVATGVEFAKSRG
;
A
#
# COMPACT_ATOMS: atom_id res chain seq x y z
N MET A 1 17.32 0.41 -12.32
CA MET A 1 16.44 0.95 -11.26
C MET A 1 15.46 1.89 -11.92
N SER A 2 14.16 1.58 -11.89
CA SER A 2 13.12 2.48 -12.45
C SER A 2 12.74 3.57 -11.45
N VAL A 3 12.05 4.63 -11.91
CA VAL A 3 11.67 5.76 -11.05
C VAL A 3 10.80 5.28 -9.89
N GLU A 4 9.82 4.41 -10.16
CA GLU A 4 8.97 3.83 -9.14
C GLU A 4 9.73 2.93 -8.15
N GLU A 5 10.77 2.23 -8.60
CA GLU A 5 11.61 1.41 -7.74
C GLU A 5 12.47 2.28 -6.81
N ALA A 6 13.01 3.39 -7.31
CA ALA A 6 13.75 4.37 -6.51
C ALA A 6 12.85 5.00 -5.42
N VAL A 7 11.60 5.34 -5.77
CA VAL A 7 10.62 5.84 -4.78
C VAL A 7 10.31 4.77 -3.73
N CYS A 8 10.09 3.52 -4.14
CA CYS A 8 9.81 2.43 -3.20
C CYS A 8 10.98 2.18 -2.23
N SER A 9 12.23 2.19 -2.71
CA SER A 9 13.39 2.04 -1.83
C SER A 9 13.53 3.19 -0.84
N SER A 10 13.34 4.42 -1.31
CA SER A 10 13.44 5.61 -0.45
C SER A 10 12.34 5.64 0.59
N ALA A 11 11.11 5.27 0.22
CA ALA A 11 9.98 5.18 1.16
C ALA A 11 10.25 4.17 2.27
N VAL A 12 10.84 3.01 1.95
CA VAL A 12 11.24 2.02 2.96
C VAL A 12 12.37 2.53 3.86
N ASN A 13 13.35 3.26 3.32
CA ASN A 13 14.36 3.92 4.14
C ASN A 13 13.73 4.94 5.12
N SER A 14 12.77 5.74 4.65
CA SER A 14 12.05 6.69 5.50
C SER A 14 11.27 6.02 6.63
N VAL A 15 10.77 4.80 6.43
CA VAL A 15 10.15 4.01 7.53
C VAL A 15 11.15 3.76 8.65
N TYR A 16 12.39 3.40 8.32
CA TYR A 16 13.43 3.13 9.32
C TYR A 16 13.86 4.40 10.06
N GLU A 17 14.00 5.52 9.35
CA GLU A 17 14.39 6.81 9.92
C GLU A 17 13.31 7.37 10.85
N THR A 18 12.05 7.34 10.41
CA THR A 18 10.91 7.89 11.16
C THR A 18 10.31 6.92 12.17
N LYS A 19 10.71 5.65 12.13
CA LYS A 19 10.08 4.56 12.89
C LYS A 19 8.57 4.47 12.62
N ALA A 20 8.19 4.60 11.35
CA ALA A 20 6.79 4.56 10.95
C ALA A 20 6.14 3.22 11.34
N LYS A 21 4.91 3.28 11.85
CA LYS A 21 4.16 2.10 12.28
C LYS A 21 3.52 1.33 11.13
N ALA A 22 3.28 1.99 10.00
CA ALA A 22 2.70 1.39 8.81
C ALA A 22 3.12 2.19 7.57
N LEU A 23 3.10 1.53 6.41
CA LEU A 23 3.35 2.14 5.10
C LEU A 23 2.12 1.92 4.22
N VAL A 24 1.47 2.99 3.77
CA VAL A 24 0.29 2.93 2.89
C VAL A 24 0.73 3.01 1.42
N VAL A 25 0.26 2.07 0.59
CA VAL A 25 0.55 2.00 -0.84
C VAL A 25 -0.74 1.92 -1.64
N LEU A 26 -0.88 2.79 -2.63
CA LEU A 26 -1.96 2.69 -3.61
C LEU A 26 -1.47 1.88 -4.82
N SER A 27 -2.12 0.76 -5.12
CA SER A 27 -1.73 -0.06 -6.27
C SER A 27 -2.88 -0.84 -6.88
N ASN A 28 -3.18 -0.59 -8.16
CA ASN A 28 -4.28 -1.28 -8.85
C ASN A 28 -3.89 -2.69 -9.33
N THR A 29 -2.61 -2.97 -9.60
CA THR A 29 -2.11 -4.28 -10.05
C THR A 29 -1.27 -5.00 -8.99
N GLY A 30 -0.99 -4.33 -7.87
CA GLY A 30 -0.14 -4.82 -6.79
C GLY A 30 1.36 -4.73 -7.07
N ARG A 31 1.78 -4.20 -8.24
CA ARG A 31 3.21 -4.07 -8.59
C ARG A 31 3.97 -3.23 -7.58
N SER A 32 3.44 -2.06 -7.20
CA SER A 32 4.07 -1.16 -6.24
C SER A 32 4.16 -1.79 -4.85
N ALA A 33 3.10 -2.46 -4.39
CA ALA A 33 3.12 -3.16 -3.11
C ALA A 33 4.19 -4.27 -3.05
N ARG A 34 4.35 -5.03 -4.14
CA ARG A 34 5.43 -6.03 -4.26
C ARG A 34 6.82 -5.40 -4.31
N LEU A 35 6.98 -4.25 -4.98
CA LEU A 35 8.24 -3.51 -5.02
C LEU A 35 8.63 -2.97 -3.63
N VAL A 36 7.68 -2.45 -2.86
CA VAL A 36 7.93 -2.05 -1.47
C VAL A 36 8.31 -3.27 -0.63
N ALA A 37 7.56 -4.37 -0.72
CA ALA A 37 7.84 -5.60 0.02
C ALA A 37 9.21 -6.23 -0.30
N LYS A 38 9.73 -6.04 -1.53
CA LYS A 38 11.09 -6.45 -1.93
C LYS A 38 12.16 -5.89 -0.99
N TYR A 39 12.00 -4.65 -0.52
CA TYR A 39 12.95 -3.98 0.37
C TYR A 39 12.73 -4.30 1.86
N ARG A 40 11.78 -5.19 2.18
CA ARG A 40 11.57 -5.75 3.53
C ARG A 40 11.46 -4.68 4.62
N PRO A 41 10.45 -3.78 4.57
CA PRO A 41 10.22 -2.86 5.68
C PRO A 41 9.90 -3.63 6.98
N ASN A 42 10.25 -3.04 8.11
CA ASN A 42 9.95 -3.57 9.45
C ASN A 42 8.54 -3.20 9.95
N CYS A 43 7.72 -2.57 9.11
CA CYS A 43 6.33 -2.23 9.39
C CYS A 43 5.38 -2.93 8.39
N PRO A 44 4.10 -3.12 8.74
CA PRO A 44 3.08 -3.59 7.81
C PRO A 44 2.92 -2.64 6.62
N ILE A 45 2.62 -3.21 5.45
CA ILE A 45 2.37 -2.52 4.18
C ILE A 45 0.87 -2.59 3.90
N VAL A 46 0.15 -1.49 4.06
CA VAL A 46 -1.28 -1.41 3.76
C VAL A 46 -1.46 -1.05 2.29
N CYS A 47 -1.90 -2.02 1.47
CA CYS A 47 -2.12 -1.83 0.05
C CYS A 47 -3.60 -1.58 -0.26
N VAL A 48 -3.94 -0.35 -0.66
CA VAL A 48 -5.30 0.00 -1.12
C VAL A 48 -5.41 -0.20 -2.62
N THR A 49 -6.32 -1.07 -3.04
CA THR A 49 -6.48 -1.46 -4.44
C THR A 49 -7.94 -1.45 -4.87
N THR A 50 -8.18 -1.10 -6.13
CA THR A 50 -9.51 -1.09 -6.74
C THR A 50 -9.91 -2.43 -7.33
N ARG A 51 -9.08 -3.48 -7.17
CA ARG A 51 -9.32 -4.81 -7.74
C ARG A 51 -9.27 -5.89 -6.67
N LEU A 52 -10.40 -6.56 -6.45
CA LEU A 52 -10.49 -7.72 -5.53
C LEU A 52 -9.49 -8.83 -5.88
N GLN A 53 -9.21 -9.03 -7.18
CA GLN A 53 -8.20 -10.01 -7.62
C GLN A 53 -6.81 -9.65 -7.07
N THR A 54 -6.45 -8.37 -7.08
CA THR A 54 -5.16 -7.90 -6.57
C THR A 54 -5.06 -8.05 -5.06
N CYS A 55 -6.14 -7.82 -4.30
CA CYS A 55 -6.16 -8.15 -2.86
C CYS A 55 -5.76 -9.61 -2.62
N ARG A 56 -6.43 -10.53 -3.30
CA ARG A 56 -6.20 -11.98 -3.15
C ARG A 56 -4.79 -12.38 -3.57
N GLN A 57 -4.28 -11.81 -4.66
CA GLN A 57 -2.92 -12.06 -5.14
C GLN A 57 -1.85 -11.52 -4.19
N LEU A 58 -2.11 -10.45 -3.44
CA LEU A 58 -1.13 -9.87 -2.52
C LEU A 58 -1.00 -10.65 -1.22
N ASN A 59 -1.91 -11.56 -0.89
CA ASN A 59 -1.81 -12.41 0.31
C ASN A 59 -0.54 -13.28 0.35
N ILE A 60 0.07 -13.60 -0.80
CA ILE A 60 1.34 -14.34 -0.85
C ILE A 60 2.57 -13.42 -0.66
N THR A 61 2.37 -12.10 -0.70
CA THR A 61 3.44 -11.10 -0.56
C THR A 61 3.61 -10.77 0.91
N GLN A 62 4.77 -11.11 1.48
CA GLN A 62 5.02 -10.92 2.91
C GLN A 62 4.83 -9.47 3.36
N GLY A 63 4.13 -9.30 4.49
CA GLY A 63 3.94 -8.01 5.15
C GLY A 63 2.90 -7.11 4.49
N VAL A 64 2.27 -7.55 3.40
CA VAL A 64 1.22 -6.78 2.72
C VAL A 64 -0.15 -7.15 3.28
N GLU A 65 -0.87 -6.14 3.77
CA GLU A 65 -2.29 -6.22 4.12
C GLU A 65 -3.08 -5.45 3.07
N SER A 66 -4.01 -6.11 2.39
CA SER A 66 -4.73 -5.50 1.28
C SER A 66 -6.11 -4.99 1.68
N VAL A 67 -6.48 -3.82 1.17
CA VAL A 67 -7.77 -3.17 1.37
C VAL A 67 -8.40 -2.93 0.02
N PHE A 68 -9.65 -3.38 -0.15
CA PHE A 68 -10.41 -3.14 -1.36
C PHE A 68 -11.09 -1.76 -1.27
N PHE A 69 -10.87 -0.93 -2.30
CA PHE A 69 -11.57 0.33 -2.49
C PHE A 69 -12.50 0.19 -3.69
N ASP A 70 -13.79 0.36 -3.45
CA ASP A 70 -14.79 0.22 -4.50
C ASP A 70 -14.93 1.53 -5.29
N ALA A 71 -14.17 1.63 -6.39
CA ALA A 71 -14.15 2.81 -7.24
C ALA A 71 -15.45 3.00 -8.06
N ASP A 72 -16.27 1.96 -8.19
CA ASP A 72 -17.52 2.04 -8.95
C ASP A 72 -18.62 2.73 -8.13
N SER A 73 -18.64 2.52 -6.81
CA SER A 73 -19.61 3.15 -5.90
C SER A 73 -19.13 4.47 -5.29
N LEU A 74 -17.84 4.59 -4.97
CA LEU A 74 -17.27 5.76 -4.29
C LEU A 74 -16.68 6.79 -5.27
N GLY A 75 -16.53 6.45 -6.54
CA GLY A 75 -15.90 7.28 -7.56
C GLY A 75 -14.42 6.98 -7.77
N HIS A 76 -13.85 7.50 -8.86
CA HIS A 76 -12.48 7.17 -9.29
C HIS A 76 -11.36 7.77 -8.43
N ASP A 77 -11.68 8.65 -7.48
CA ASP A 77 -10.74 9.29 -6.55
C ASP A 77 -9.48 9.82 -7.25
N GLU A 78 -9.65 10.78 -8.17
CA GLU A 78 -8.53 11.39 -8.90
C GLU A 78 -7.51 12.04 -7.95
N GLY A 79 -8.00 12.61 -6.83
CA GLY A 79 -7.19 13.20 -5.77
C GLY A 79 -6.40 12.17 -4.96
N LYS A 80 -6.82 10.90 -4.95
CA LYS A 80 -6.28 9.79 -4.15
C LYS A 80 -6.54 9.91 -2.64
N GLU A 81 -7.19 10.97 -2.21
CA GLU A 81 -7.37 11.30 -0.79
C GLU A 81 -8.31 10.29 -0.11
N ASP A 82 -9.38 9.86 -0.79
CA ASP A 82 -10.33 8.91 -0.24
C ASP A 82 -9.68 7.54 -0.03
N ARG A 83 -8.85 7.11 -0.98
CA ARG A 83 -8.08 5.87 -0.87
C ARG A 83 -7.00 5.95 0.20
N VAL A 84 -6.34 7.09 0.35
CA VAL A 84 -5.36 7.31 1.43
C VAL A 84 -6.08 7.26 2.78
N ALA A 85 -7.20 7.96 2.93
CA ALA A 85 -8.01 7.97 4.14
C ALA A 85 -8.45 6.54 4.52
N THR A 86 -8.98 5.78 3.55
CA THR A 86 -9.35 4.37 3.73
C THR A 86 -8.18 3.52 4.23
N GLY A 87 -6.99 3.69 3.64
CA GLY A 87 -5.79 2.99 4.08
C GLY A 87 -5.34 3.37 5.50
N VAL A 88 -5.46 4.65 5.86
CA VAL A 88 -5.15 5.16 7.20
C VAL A 88 -6.15 4.66 8.24
N GLU A 89 -7.43 4.66 7.93
CA GLU A 89 -8.48 4.10 8.80
C GLU A 89 -8.27 2.61 9.03
N PHE A 90 -7.96 1.88 7.97
CA PHE A 90 -7.62 0.46 8.08
C PHE A 90 -6.40 0.25 8.97
N ALA A 91 -5.33 1.02 8.79
CA ALA A 91 -4.14 0.94 9.64
C ALA A 91 -4.49 1.21 11.11
N LYS A 92 -5.27 2.26 11.40
CA LYS A 92 -5.74 2.58 12.76
C LYS A 92 -6.59 1.46 13.38
N SER A 93 -7.38 0.75 12.58
CA SER A 93 -8.21 -0.37 13.06
C SER A 93 -7.41 -1.59 13.52
N ARG A 94 -6.14 -1.69 13.09
CA ARG A 94 -5.26 -2.84 13.35
C ARG A 94 -4.29 -2.65 14.52
N GLY A 95 -4.11 -1.42 15.03
CA GLY A 95 -3.23 -1.09 16.17
C GLY A 95 -2.20 -0.02 15.84
#